data_AF-A0A1M6MVB7-F1
#
_entry.id   AF-A0A1M6MVB7-F1
#
_cell.length_a   1.000
_cell.length_b   1.000
_cell.length_c   1.000
_cell.angle_alpha   90.00
_cell.angle_beta   90.00
_cell.angle_gamma   90.00
#
_symmetry.space_group_name_H-M   'P 1'
#
loop_
_entity.id
_entity.type
_entity.pdbx_description
1 polymer ?
#
loop_
_entity_poly.entity_id
_entity_poly.type
_entity_poly.pdbx_seq_one_letter_code
_entity_poly.pdbx_strand_id
1 'polypeptide(L)'
;MLVRALEHSRGSADFINLTVEAVSLHSVQRTKCLPIRSVYTENPDEGRKRAYETLIASGVLPEAAKAGIGYLTDLSVSLRGAMLVDAQTGKRLDPLFLRGVRVSRMDVENEAAYKKWLQQQGYCNIHIREAVVLASKVMAALGMVAELCWSDDPEYTAGYVATSGQYIRFTQLKPAGSEIGGRVFFVKAGTDINSLITFLENTPVLIEVPVKEGP
;
A
#
# COMPACT_ATOMS: atom_id res chain seq x y z
N MET A 1 12.69 -13.06 -5.31
CA MET A 1 11.83 -12.77 -6.48
C MET A 1 11.52 -14.02 -7.29
N LEU A 2 12.52 -14.73 -7.84
CA LEU A 2 12.31 -15.96 -8.64
C LEU A 2 11.53 -17.05 -7.90
N VAL A 3 11.96 -17.44 -6.69
CA VAL A 3 11.26 -18.44 -5.87
C VAL A 3 9.79 -18.08 -5.65
N ARG A 4 9.50 -16.81 -5.31
CA ARG A 4 8.14 -16.32 -5.12
C ARG A 4 7.27 -16.44 -6.37
N ALA A 5 7.83 -16.23 -7.56
CA ALA A 5 7.09 -16.34 -8.82
C ALA A 5 6.77 -17.81 -9.17
N LEU A 6 7.64 -18.75 -8.77
CA LEU A 6 7.47 -20.18 -9.03
C LEU A 6 6.57 -20.87 -7.99
N GLU A 7 6.53 -20.36 -6.76
CA GLU A 7 5.84 -20.98 -5.61
C GLU A 7 4.60 -20.19 -5.14
N HIS A 8 4.04 -19.30 -5.97
CA HIS A 8 2.91 -18.47 -5.56
C HIS A 8 1.63 -19.30 -5.37
N SER A 9 0.83 -18.94 -4.36
CA SER A 9 -0.48 -19.59 -4.06
C SER A 9 -1.52 -19.45 -5.18
N ARG A 10 -1.28 -18.59 -6.17
CA ARG A 10 -2.18 -18.34 -7.30
C ARG A 10 -1.84 -19.23 -8.51
N GLY A 11 -0.84 -20.10 -8.39
CA GLY A 11 -0.35 -20.99 -9.43
C GLY A 11 1.08 -20.69 -9.87
N SER A 12 1.59 -21.51 -10.79
CA SER A 12 2.93 -21.37 -11.37
C SER A 12 2.92 -20.40 -12.55
N ALA A 13 3.90 -19.49 -12.59
CA ALA A 13 4.10 -18.62 -13.74
C ALA A 13 4.63 -19.41 -14.95
N ASP A 14 4.05 -19.18 -16.13
CA ASP A 14 4.55 -19.64 -17.43
C ASP A 14 5.61 -18.69 -18.03
N PHE A 15 5.63 -17.44 -17.57
CA PHE A 15 6.58 -16.41 -17.97
C PHE A 15 7.06 -15.58 -16.76
N ILE A 16 8.38 -15.36 -16.66
CA ILE A 16 9.00 -14.53 -15.62
C ILE A 16 9.97 -13.54 -16.28
N ASN A 17 9.82 -12.25 -15.97
CA ASN A 17 10.73 -11.20 -16.39
C ASN A 17 11.46 -10.58 -15.18
N LEU A 18 12.79 -10.57 -15.21
CA LEU A 18 13.64 -9.93 -14.20
C LEU A 18 14.47 -8.82 -14.87
N THR A 19 14.36 -7.59 -14.36
CA THR A 19 15.15 -6.45 -14.83
C THR A 19 16.08 -6.00 -13.71
N VAL A 20 17.36 -5.77 -14.04
CA VAL A 20 18.35 -5.17 -13.14
C VAL A 20 18.86 -3.89 -13.79
N GLU A 21 18.74 -2.78 -13.07
CA GLU A 21 19.15 -1.46 -13.54
C GLU A 21 20.05 -0.78 -12.50
N ALA A 22 21.06 -0.05 -12.97
CA ALA A 22 21.91 0.73 -12.08
C ALA A 22 21.16 2.01 -11.65
N VAL A 23 21.16 2.27 -10.33
CA VAL A 23 20.56 3.48 -9.75
C VAL A 23 21.66 4.33 -9.14
N SER A 24 21.69 5.62 -9.49
CA SER A 24 22.63 6.57 -8.90
C SER A 24 22.28 6.83 -7.44
N LEU A 25 23.25 6.66 -6.53
CA LEU A 25 23.04 6.92 -5.10
C LEU A 25 22.59 8.36 -4.81
N HIS A 26 22.97 9.33 -5.63
CA HIS A 26 22.54 10.73 -5.50
C HIS A 26 21.06 10.94 -5.81
N SER A 27 20.43 10.02 -6.54
CA SER A 27 19.00 10.08 -6.87
C SER A 27 18.11 9.39 -5.82
N VAL A 28 18.71 8.62 -4.90
CA VAL A 28 18.00 7.85 -3.87
C VAL A 28 17.53 8.78 -2.78
N GLN A 29 16.21 8.90 -2.64
CA GLN A 29 15.58 9.61 -1.55
C GLN A 29 15.45 8.70 -0.32
N ARG A 30 15.37 9.30 0.86
CA ARG A 30 15.15 8.58 2.12
C ARG A 30 13.90 9.10 2.80
N THR A 31 13.12 8.19 3.37
CA THR A 31 11.95 8.55 4.18
C THR A 31 11.79 7.59 5.34
N LYS A 32 11.06 8.03 6.36
CA LYS A 32 10.82 7.23 7.56
C LYS A 32 9.78 6.15 7.31
N CYS A 33 9.98 4.99 7.92
CA CYS A 33 8.99 3.94 7.98
C CYS A 33 7.77 4.42 8.77
N LEU A 34 6.57 4.18 8.24
CA LEU A 34 5.33 4.46 8.97
C LEU A 34 5.25 3.59 10.24
N PRO A 35 4.90 4.17 11.41
CA PRO A 35 4.54 3.42 12.59
C PRO A 35 3.35 2.49 12.30
N ILE A 36 3.35 1.28 12.85
CA ILE A 36 2.30 0.29 12.59
C ILE A 36 1.36 0.23 13.80
N ARG A 37 0.05 0.30 13.53
CA ARG A 37 -1.01 0.02 14.50
C ARG A 37 -1.91 -1.08 13.96
N SER A 38 -2.23 -2.09 14.77
CA SER A 38 -3.20 -3.14 14.40
C SER A 38 -4.56 -2.90 15.06
N VAL A 39 -5.61 -3.14 14.29
CA VAL A 39 -7.01 -3.10 14.71
C VAL A 39 -7.61 -4.47 14.44
N TYR A 40 -8.04 -5.14 15.50
CA TYR A 40 -8.82 -6.37 15.38
C TYR A 40 -10.23 -6.05 14.88
N THR A 41 -10.72 -6.88 13.97
CA THR A 41 -12.04 -6.80 13.35
C THR A 41 -12.60 -8.21 13.26
N GLU A 42 -13.86 -8.37 13.65
CA GLU A 42 -14.56 -9.65 13.71
C GLU A 42 -14.93 -10.16 12.33
N ASN A 43 -15.23 -9.27 11.40
CA ASN A 43 -15.61 -9.60 10.03
C ASN A 43 -15.21 -8.47 9.04
N PRO A 44 -15.28 -8.73 7.72
CA PRO A 44 -14.92 -7.75 6.70
C PRO A 44 -15.72 -6.45 6.73
N ASP A 45 -17.01 -6.51 7.06
CA ASP A 45 -17.87 -5.32 7.06
C ASP A 45 -17.52 -4.37 8.20
N GLU A 46 -17.25 -4.91 9.39
CA GLU A 46 -16.71 -4.14 10.50
C GLU A 46 -15.36 -3.53 10.14
N GLY A 47 -14.46 -4.30 9.51
CA GLY A 47 -13.16 -3.79 9.10
C GLY A 47 -13.25 -2.67 8.07
N ARG A 48 -14.12 -2.81 7.07
CA ARG A 48 -14.38 -1.76 6.07
C ARG A 48 -15.00 -0.51 6.69
N LYS A 49 -15.88 -0.67 7.68
CA LYS A 49 -16.43 0.47 8.44
C LYS A 49 -15.32 1.21 9.20
N ARG A 50 -14.43 0.51 9.91
CA ARG A 50 -13.32 1.15 10.61
C ARG A 50 -12.29 1.76 9.66
N ALA A 51 -12.07 1.16 8.49
CA ALA A 51 -11.25 1.72 7.43
C ALA A 51 -11.85 3.02 6.89
N TYR A 52 -13.16 3.06 6.64
CA TYR A 52 -13.91 4.25 6.26
C TYR A 52 -13.75 5.39 7.28
N GLU A 53 -13.95 5.10 8.56
CA GLU A 53 -13.76 6.08 9.65
C GLU A 53 -12.32 6.60 9.71
N THR A 54 -11.34 5.72 9.48
CA THR A 54 -9.91 6.08 9.45
C THR A 54 -9.58 7.00 8.26
N LEU A 55 -10.17 6.75 7.09
CA LEU A 55 -10.03 7.61 5.90
C LEU A 55 -10.62 9.01 6.14
N ILE A 56 -11.78 9.09 6.78
CA ILE A 56 -12.36 10.39 7.15
C ILE A 56 -11.45 11.14 8.12
N ALA A 57 -10.97 10.45 9.15
CA ALA A 57 -10.06 11.03 10.14
C ALA A 57 -8.73 11.51 9.53
N SER A 58 -8.32 10.98 8.37
CA SER A 58 -7.11 11.40 7.64
C SER A 58 -7.35 12.53 6.64
N GLY A 59 -8.58 13.02 6.50
CA GLY A 59 -8.94 14.14 5.63
C GLY A 59 -9.49 13.75 4.25
N VAL A 60 -9.87 12.49 4.05
CA VAL A 60 -10.67 12.06 2.89
C VAL A 60 -12.13 12.38 3.17
N LEU A 61 -12.84 13.03 2.23
CA LEU A 61 -14.26 13.33 2.42
C LEU A 61 -15.12 12.06 2.42
N PRO A 62 -16.25 12.03 3.14
CA PRO A 62 -17.13 10.86 3.24
C PRO A 62 -17.48 10.22 1.89
N GLU A 63 -17.83 11.02 0.89
CA GLU A 63 -18.17 10.56 -0.45
C GLU A 63 -16.98 9.90 -1.16
N ALA A 64 -15.77 10.45 -0.99
CA ALA A 64 -14.55 9.91 -1.56
C ALA A 64 -14.14 8.60 -0.88
N ALA A 65 -14.21 8.55 0.45
CA ALA A 65 -13.92 7.34 1.20
C ALA A 65 -14.88 6.20 0.82
N LYS A 66 -16.18 6.51 0.68
CA LYS A 66 -17.19 5.55 0.20
C LYS A 66 -16.89 5.08 -1.22
N ALA A 67 -16.56 6.00 -2.13
CA ALA A 67 -16.21 5.67 -3.51
C ALA A 67 -14.97 4.76 -3.58
N GLY A 68 -13.91 5.06 -2.82
CA GLY A 68 -12.69 4.26 -2.81
C GLY A 68 -12.90 2.83 -2.26
N ILE A 69 -13.72 2.65 -1.22
CA ILE A 69 -14.11 1.31 -0.77
C ILE A 69 -14.94 0.61 -1.85
N GLY A 70 -15.92 1.31 -2.42
CA GLY A 70 -16.77 0.80 -3.51
C GLY A 70 -15.95 0.32 -4.71
N TYR A 71 -14.95 1.12 -5.13
CA TYR A 71 -14.08 0.76 -6.24
C TYR A 71 -13.33 -0.56 -6.04
N LEU A 72 -13.03 -0.95 -4.81
CA LEU A 72 -12.38 -2.21 -4.53
C LEU A 72 -13.37 -3.36 -4.29
N THR A 73 -14.55 -3.09 -3.72
CA THR A 73 -15.60 -4.11 -3.54
C THR A 73 -16.27 -4.49 -4.85
N ASP A 74 -16.33 -3.57 -5.81
CA ASP A 74 -17.00 -3.75 -7.10
C ASP A 74 -16.06 -4.34 -8.17
N LEU A 75 -14.80 -4.64 -7.82
CA LEU A 75 -13.86 -5.31 -8.71
C LEU A 75 -14.33 -6.74 -9.01
N SER A 76 -14.47 -7.05 -10.29
CA SER A 76 -14.60 -8.43 -10.77
C SER A 76 -13.24 -9.13 -10.93
N VAL A 77 -12.17 -8.35 -11.05
CA VAL A 77 -10.78 -8.82 -11.17
C VAL A 77 -9.85 -7.89 -10.39
N SER A 78 -8.80 -8.46 -9.80
CA SER A 78 -7.80 -7.69 -9.04
C SER A 78 -7.04 -6.70 -9.92
N LEU A 79 -6.76 -5.53 -9.36
CA LEU A 79 -5.89 -4.55 -10.02
C LEU A 79 -4.43 -5.00 -9.96
N ARG A 80 -3.69 -4.64 -11.00
CA ARG A 80 -2.23 -4.87 -11.05
C ARG A 80 -1.40 -3.74 -10.40
N GLY A 81 -2.08 -2.71 -9.89
CA GLY A 81 -1.53 -1.48 -9.35
C GLY A 81 -2.60 -0.75 -8.53
N ALA A 82 -2.43 0.55 -8.31
CA ALA A 82 -3.36 1.38 -7.55
C ALA A 82 -4.21 2.28 -8.43
N MET A 83 -5.46 2.53 -8.02
CA MET A 83 -6.26 3.65 -8.55
C MET A 83 -5.82 4.96 -7.87
N LEU A 84 -5.79 6.06 -8.62
CA LEU A 84 -5.70 7.39 -8.03
C LEU A 84 -7.10 7.97 -7.91
N VAL A 85 -7.49 8.43 -6.72
CA VAL A 85 -8.83 8.95 -6.43
C VAL A 85 -8.72 10.31 -5.78
N ASP A 86 -9.50 11.27 -6.27
CA ASP A 86 -9.60 12.59 -5.65
C ASP A 86 -10.22 12.45 -4.24
N ALA A 87 -9.48 12.95 -3.23
CA ALA A 87 -9.85 12.79 -1.82
C ALA A 87 -11.10 13.58 -1.41
N GLN A 88 -11.61 14.46 -2.27
CA GLN A 88 -12.83 15.24 -2.01
C GLN A 88 -14.02 14.64 -2.77
N THR A 89 -13.89 14.46 -4.07
CA THR A 89 -15.00 14.09 -4.95
C THR A 89 -15.19 12.58 -5.12
N GLY A 90 -14.17 11.78 -4.79
CA GLY A 90 -14.18 10.34 -5.02
C GLY A 90 -14.01 9.93 -6.48
N LYS A 91 -13.76 10.89 -7.40
CA LYS A 91 -13.52 10.57 -8.81
C LYS A 91 -12.16 9.92 -8.99
N ARG A 92 -12.13 8.83 -9.76
CA ARG A 92 -10.90 8.24 -10.25
C ARG A 92 -10.19 9.18 -11.23
N LEU A 93 -8.89 9.37 -11.04
CA LEU A 93 -8.06 10.34 -11.76
C LEU A 93 -7.05 9.70 -12.73
N ASP A 94 -6.64 8.46 -12.50
CA ASP A 94 -5.69 7.78 -13.39
C ASP A 94 -6.39 7.21 -14.64
N PRO A 95 -5.78 7.33 -15.84
CA PRO A 95 -6.33 6.75 -17.08
C PRO A 95 -5.94 5.28 -17.27
N LEU A 96 -5.51 4.57 -16.22
CA LEU A 96 -4.75 3.30 -16.34
C LEU A 96 -5.61 2.04 -16.12
N PHE A 97 -6.93 2.18 -15.95
CA PHE A 97 -7.90 1.08 -15.84
C PHE A 97 -7.40 -0.07 -14.95
N LEU A 98 -7.24 -1.29 -15.47
CA LEU A 98 -6.79 -2.45 -14.69
C LEU A 98 -5.27 -2.51 -14.46
N ARG A 99 -4.47 -1.70 -15.18
CA ARG A 99 -3.03 -1.56 -14.90
C ARG A 99 -2.83 -0.84 -13.57
N GLY A 100 -3.52 0.29 -13.40
CA GLY A 100 -3.28 1.22 -12.29
C GLY A 100 -1.84 1.76 -12.28
N VAL A 101 -1.52 2.51 -11.23
CA VAL A 101 -0.17 3.02 -10.95
C VAL A 101 0.62 1.94 -10.20
N ARG A 102 1.82 1.60 -10.68
CA ARG A 102 2.68 0.59 -10.04
C ARG A 102 3.83 1.24 -9.29
N VAL A 103 3.70 1.27 -7.97
CA VAL A 103 4.79 1.74 -7.10
C VAL A 103 5.99 0.80 -7.26
N SER A 104 7.15 1.36 -7.58
CA SER A 104 8.38 0.60 -7.84
C SER A 104 9.60 1.31 -7.24
N ARG A 105 10.81 0.75 -7.35
CA ARG A 105 12.07 1.34 -6.85
C ARG A 105 11.98 1.77 -5.37
N MET A 106 11.52 0.86 -4.52
CA MET A 106 11.52 1.06 -3.07
C MET A 106 12.07 -0.16 -2.36
N ASP A 107 12.83 0.07 -1.30
CA ASP A 107 13.28 -0.95 -0.37
C ASP A 107 13.61 -0.30 0.98
N VAL A 108 14.08 -1.07 1.95
CA VAL A 108 14.59 -0.56 3.23
C VAL A 108 16.08 -0.26 3.15
N GLU A 109 16.53 0.79 3.83
CA GLU A 109 17.96 1.15 3.89
C GLU A 109 18.78 0.04 4.57
N ASN A 110 18.22 -0.58 5.62
CA ASN A 110 18.88 -1.64 6.38
C ASN A 110 17.90 -2.79 6.67
N GLU A 111 18.04 -3.89 5.94
CA GLU A 111 17.14 -5.05 6.02
C GLU A 111 17.15 -5.71 7.41
N ALA A 112 18.32 -5.84 8.05
CA ALA A 112 18.44 -6.46 9.37
C ALA A 112 17.75 -5.62 10.45
N ALA A 113 17.96 -4.30 10.44
CA ALA A 113 17.30 -3.39 11.35
C ALA A 113 15.78 -3.40 11.14
N TYR A 114 15.31 -3.40 9.89
CA TYR A 114 13.89 -3.45 9.57
C TYR A 114 13.22 -4.74 10.07
N LYS A 115 13.83 -5.90 9.79
CA LYS A 115 13.32 -7.21 10.27
C LYS A 115 13.22 -7.24 11.79
N LYS A 116 14.25 -6.76 12.50
CA LYS A 116 14.26 -6.67 13.96
C LYS A 116 13.15 -5.74 14.47
N TRP A 117 12.96 -4.59 13.83
CA TRP A 117 11.92 -3.62 14.19
C TRP A 117 10.50 -4.15 13.99
N LEU A 118 10.24 -4.89 12.91
CA LEU A 118 8.96 -5.58 12.69
C LEU A 118 8.73 -6.69 13.72
N GLN A 119 9.75 -7.52 13.98
CA GLN A 119 9.65 -8.62 14.93
C GLN A 119 9.34 -8.11 16.35
N GLN A 120 9.95 -7.00 16.77
CA GLN A 120 9.66 -6.35 18.06
C GLN A 120 8.21 -5.88 18.20
N GLN A 121 7.50 -5.67 17.08
CA GLN A 121 6.09 -5.32 17.05
C GLN A 121 5.18 -6.54 16.84
N GLY A 122 5.74 -7.75 16.79
CA GLY A 122 4.99 -8.99 16.58
C GLY A 122 4.69 -9.31 15.11
N TYR A 123 5.39 -8.67 14.16
CA TYR A 123 5.17 -8.87 12.73
C TYR A 123 6.32 -9.67 12.10
N CYS A 124 6.00 -10.84 11.56
CA CYS A 124 6.97 -11.72 10.90
C CYS A 124 6.59 -12.13 9.47
N ASN A 125 5.38 -11.78 9.00
CA ASN A 125 4.90 -12.21 7.69
C ASN A 125 5.47 -11.34 6.55
N ILE A 126 5.58 -11.92 5.35
CA ILE A 126 6.12 -11.21 4.19
C ILE A 126 5.19 -10.09 3.69
N HIS A 127 3.87 -10.28 3.81
CA HIS A 127 2.88 -9.32 3.31
C HIS A 127 3.00 -7.96 3.99
N ILE A 128 3.13 -7.92 5.32
CA ILE A 128 3.27 -6.66 6.05
C ILE A 128 4.64 -6.02 5.80
N ARG A 129 5.69 -6.84 5.66
CA ARG A 129 7.04 -6.39 5.37
C ARG A 129 7.11 -5.59 4.08
N GLU A 130 6.45 -6.06 3.03
CA GLU A 130 6.44 -5.34 1.75
C GLU A 130 5.42 -4.20 1.74
N ALA A 131 4.24 -4.41 2.32
CA ALA A 131 3.17 -3.42 2.33
C ALA A 131 3.56 -2.14 3.08
N VAL A 132 4.26 -2.25 4.21
CA VAL A 132 4.68 -1.08 4.99
C VAL A 132 5.74 -0.26 4.26
N VAL A 133 6.69 -0.89 3.57
CA VAL A 133 7.70 -0.20 2.74
C VAL A 133 7.00 0.57 1.62
N LEU A 134 6.10 -0.10 0.89
CA LEU A 134 5.31 0.52 -0.18
C LEU A 134 4.50 1.70 0.35
N ALA A 135 3.72 1.50 1.41
CA ALA A 135 2.89 2.53 2.02
C ALA A 135 3.72 3.73 2.49
N SER A 136 4.92 3.48 3.04
CA SER A 136 5.82 4.54 3.50
C SER A 136 6.33 5.38 2.33
N LYS A 137 6.67 4.77 1.19
CA LYS A 137 6.97 5.51 -0.04
C LYS A 137 5.74 6.28 -0.55
N VAL A 138 4.57 5.65 -0.61
CA VAL A 138 3.33 6.28 -1.10
C VAL A 138 3.00 7.52 -0.28
N MET A 139 3.06 7.42 1.05
CA MET A 139 2.77 8.53 1.94
C MET A 139 3.84 9.64 1.94
N ALA A 140 5.04 9.38 1.41
CA ALA A 140 6.05 10.40 1.17
C ALA A 140 5.79 11.22 -0.11
N ALA A 141 4.88 10.76 -0.99
CA ALA A 141 4.57 11.47 -2.22
C ALA A 141 3.78 12.77 -1.95
N LEU A 142 4.17 13.84 -2.64
CA LEU A 142 3.47 15.12 -2.53
C LEU A 142 2.01 14.99 -3.01
N GLY A 143 1.08 15.53 -2.22
CA GLY A 143 -0.34 15.48 -2.52
C GLY A 143 -1.07 14.21 -2.06
N MET A 144 -0.37 13.23 -1.48
CA MET A 144 -1.00 12.05 -0.89
C MET A 144 -1.77 12.40 0.40
N VAL A 145 -2.99 11.89 0.54
CA VAL A 145 -3.84 12.03 1.73
C VAL A 145 -3.90 10.73 2.51
N ALA A 146 -4.20 9.63 1.80
CA ALA A 146 -4.28 8.30 2.38
C ALA A 146 -4.14 7.21 1.32
N GLU A 147 -3.84 6.00 1.76
CA GLU A 147 -3.93 4.77 0.96
C GLU A 147 -4.92 3.80 1.63
N LEU A 148 -5.74 3.12 0.83
CA LEU A 148 -6.53 1.95 1.23
C LEU A 148 -6.04 0.73 0.44
N CYS A 149 -5.85 -0.40 1.10
CA CYS A 149 -5.40 -1.64 0.46
C CYS A 149 -5.92 -2.88 1.16
N TRP A 150 -6.22 -3.93 0.40
CA TRP A 150 -6.23 -5.32 0.88
C TRP A 150 -5.68 -6.27 -0.18
N SER A 151 -5.15 -7.41 0.28
CA SER A 151 -4.49 -8.38 -0.60
C SER A 151 -5.47 -9.01 -1.58
N ASP A 152 -4.96 -9.46 -2.71
CA ASP A 152 -5.61 -10.37 -3.66
C ASP A 152 -5.34 -11.85 -3.35
N ASP A 153 -4.50 -12.16 -2.35
CA ASP A 153 -4.24 -13.55 -1.92
C ASP A 153 -5.45 -14.14 -1.16
N PRO A 154 -6.01 -15.28 -1.57
CA PRO A 154 -7.23 -15.84 -0.96
C PRO A 154 -7.12 -16.10 0.55
N GLU A 155 -5.93 -16.51 1.01
CA GLU A 155 -5.65 -16.82 2.43
C GLU A 155 -5.36 -15.57 3.28
N TYR A 156 -5.21 -14.39 2.68
CA TYR A 156 -4.83 -13.17 3.39
C TYR A 156 -5.95 -12.14 3.42
N THR A 157 -6.77 -12.19 4.46
CA THR A 157 -7.94 -11.31 4.65
C THR A 157 -7.60 -9.92 5.16
N ALA A 158 -6.40 -9.74 5.71
CA ALA A 158 -5.96 -8.48 6.28
C ALA A 158 -5.70 -7.42 5.22
N GLY A 159 -5.92 -6.17 5.59
CA GLY A 159 -5.60 -5.01 4.79
C GLY A 159 -5.24 -3.84 5.67
N TYR A 160 -5.19 -2.63 5.11
CA TYR A 160 -4.78 -1.45 5.84
C TYR A 160 -5.32 -0.16 5.26
N VAL A 161 -5.27 0.87 6.09
CA VAL A 161 -5.27 2.28 5.67
C VAL A 161 -3.95 2.89 6.10
N ALA A 162 -3.24 3.56 5.18
CA ALA A 162 -2.05 4.34 5.52
C ALA A 162 -2.35 5.83 5.43
N THR A 163 -1.77 6.59 6.34
CA THR A 163 -1.86 8.05 6.42
C THR A 163 -0.46 8.62 6.62
N SER A 164 -0.32 9.95 6.62
CA SER A 164 1.00 10.58 6.82
C SER A 164 1.63 10.27 8.19
N GLY A 165 0.83 9.81 9.16
CA GLY A 165 1.30 9.51 10.52
C GLY A 165 1.46 8.03 10.84
N GLN A 166 0.80 7.11 10.12
CA GLN A 166 0.77 5.70 10.50
C GLN A 166 0.24 4.77 9.41
N TYR A 167 0.61 3.50 9.54
CA TYR A 167 0.03 2.35 8.85
C TYR A 167 -0.94 1.64 9.80
N ILE A 168 -2.25 1.73 9.52
CA ILE A 168 -3.30 1.10 10.33
C ILE A 168 -3.71 -0.22 9.66
N ARG A 169 -3.29 -1.34 10.23
CA ARG A 169 -3.66 -2.69 9.78
C ARG A 169 -5.02 -3.10 10.35
N PHE A 170 -5.90 -3.63 9.51
CA PHE A 170 -7.15 -4.28 9.92
C PHE A 170 -7.03 -5.77 9.67
N THR A 171 -7.47 -6.60 10.62
CA THR A 171 -7.32 -8.06 10.50
C THR A 171 -8.17 -8.65 9.39
N GLN A 172 -9.30 -8.03 9.03
CA GLN A 172 -10.20 -8.51 7.97
C GLN A 172 -10.79 -7.32 7.19
N LEU A 173 -10.45 -7.18 5.90
CA LEU A 173 -11.10 -6.24 4.96
C LEU A 173 -11.78 -6.94 3.78
N LYS A 174 -11.58 -8.26 3.63
CA LYS A 174 -12.26 -9.08 2.63
C LYS A 174 -12.61 -10.47 3.20
N PRO A 175 -13.60 -11.17 2.63
CA PRO A 175 -13.88 -12.56 2.99
C PRO A 175 -12.69 -13.48 2.71
N ALA A 176 -12.52 -14.51 3.53
CA ALA A 176 -11.54 -15.57 3.26
C ALA A 176 -11.86 -16.30 1.94
N GLY A 177 -10.83 -16.69 1.20
CA GLY A 177 -10.97 -17.33 -0.12
C GLY A 177 -11.24 -16.37 -1.28
N SER A 178 -11.47 -15.07 -1.02
CA SER A 178 -11.64 -14.09 -2.10
C SER A 178 -10.29 -13.76 -2.75
N GLU A 179 -10.21 -13.90 -4.07
CA GLU A 179 -9.02 -13.55 -4.86
C GLU A 179 -9.00 -12.09 -5.32
N ILE A 180 -9.94 -11.27 -4.82
CA ILE A 180 -10.11 -9.88 -5.23
C ILE A 180 -9.41 -8.95 -4.25
N GLY A 181 -8.45 -8.18 -4.77
CA GLY A 181 -7.68 -7.20 -4.02
C GLY A 181 -7.27 -6.01 -4.89
N GLY A 182 -6.78 -4.98 -4.22
CA GLY A 182 -6.38 -3.76 -4.89
C GLY A 182 -5.99 -2.65 -3.93
N ARG A 183 -5.67 -1.51 -4.54
CA ARG A 183 -5.16 -0.32 -3.85
C ARG A 183 -5.85 0.92 -4.38
N VAL A 184 -6.13 1.85 -3.47
CA VAL A 184 -6.64 3.19 -3.79
C VAL A 184 -5.77 4.21 -3.08
N PHE A 185 -5.25 5.16 -3.85
CA PHE A 185 -4.50 6.31 -3.35
C PHE A 185 -5.40 7.54 -3.41
N PHE A 186 -5.70 8.11 -2.25
CA PHE A 186 -6.48 9.33 -2.12
C PHE A 186 -5.54 10.53 -2.21
N VAL A 187 -5.78 11.41 -3.18
CA VAL A 187 -4.90 12.55 -3.47
C VAL A 187 -5.65 13.87 -3.30
N LYS A 188 -4.92 14.92 -2.89
CA LYS A 188 -5.48 16.27 -2.74
C LYS A 188 -5.91 16.81 -4.11
N ALA A 189 -7.03 17.54 -4.13
CA ALA A 189 -7.45 18.27 -5.31
C ALA A 189 -6.33 19.21 -5.80
N GLY A 190 -6.10 19.25 -7.13
CA GLY A 190 -5.04 20.04 -7.74
C GLY A 190 -3.63 19.42 -7.69
N THR A 191 -3.48 18.20 -7.18
CA THR A 191 -2.21 17.46 -7.26
C THR A 191 -1.84 17.21 -8.73
N ASP A 192 -0.58 17.47 -9.09
CA ASP A 192 -0.05 17.10 -10.40
C ASP A 192 0.10 15.57 -10.50
N ILE A 193 -0.85 14.96 -11.20
CA ILE A 193 -0.95 13.51 -11.35
C ILE A 193 0.24 12.91 -12.12
N ASN A 194 0.78 13.61 -13.12
CA ASN A 194 1.90 13.09 -13.90
C ASN A 194 3.19 13.07 -13.07
N SER A 195 3.43 14.14 -12.30
CA SER A 195 4.55 14.19 -11.37
C SER A 195 4.40 13.15 -10.25
N LEU A 196 3.19 12.96 -9.72
CA LEU A 196 2.91 11.93 -8.73
C LEU A 196 3.18 10.52 -9.27
N ILE A 197 2.67 10.18 -10.45
CA ILE A 197 2.92 8.88 -11.09
C ILE A 197 4.42 8.69 -11.32
N THR A 198 5.12 9.72 -11.81
CA THR A 198 6.56 9.66 -12.02
C THR A 198 7.31 9.38 -10.73
N PHE A 199 6.92 10.01 -9.62
CA PHE A 199 7.50 9.71 -8.32
C PHE A 199 7.27 8.25 -7.90
N LEU A 200 6.02 7.81 -7.96
CA LEU A 200 5.61 6.47 -7.53
C LEU A 200 6.28 5.36 -8.36
N GLU A 201 6.32 5.50 -9.68
CA GLU A 201 6.87 4.48 -10.58
C GLU A 201 8.40 4.58 -10.71
N ASN A 202 9.01 5.77 -10.66
CA ASN A 202 10.41 5.95 -11.08
C ASN A 202 11.37 6.49 -10.02
N THR A 203 10.92 7.12 -8.94
CA THR A 203 11.85 7.69 -7.94
C THR A 203 12.34 6.60 -6.98
N PRO A 204 13.66 6.36 -6.86
CA PRO A 204 14.18 5.39 -5.90
C PRO A 204 14.09 5.94 -4.47
N VAL A 205 13.50 5.15 -3.57
CA VAL A 205 13.31 5.54 -2.16
C VAL A 205 13.75 4.41 -1.23
N LEU A 206 14.60 4.74 -0.25
CA LEU A 206 14.95 3.85 0.85
C LEU A 206 14.19 4.24 2.13
N ILE A 207 13.61 3.24 2.78
CA ILE A 207 12.81 3.40 4.00
C ILE A 207 13.67 3.13 5.23
N GLU A 208 13.68 4.08 6.15
CA GLU A 208 14.45 4.03 7.40
C GLU A 208 13.53 3.75 8.58
N VAL A 209 13.85 2.71 9.37
CA VAL A 209 13.14 2.48 10.63
C VAL A 209 13.58 3.48 11.70
N PRO A 210 12.71 3.82 12.65
CA PRO A 210 13.12 4.56 13.84
C PRO A 210 14.28 3.84 14.52
N VAL A 211 15.41 4.53 14.65
CA VAL A 211 16.49 4.09 15.52
C VAL A 211 15.95 4.27 16.94
N LYS A 212 15.95 3.21 17.76
CA LYS A 212 15.77 3.40 19.20
C LYS A 212 16.95 4.23 19.68
N GLU A 213 16.74 5.51 19.97
CA GLU A 213 17.54 6.18 20.98
C GLU A 213 17.32 5.37 22.26
N GLY A 214 18.38 4.76 22.80
CA GLY A 214 18.32 4.08 24.08
C GLY A 214 19.10 4.86 25.13
N PRO A 215 19.05 4.46 26.41
CA PRO A 215 18.03 3.68 27.10
C PRO A 215 16.87 4.54 27.65
#